data_AF-A0A1Y4RBR2-F1
#
_entry.id   AF-A0A1Y4RBR2-F1
#
_cell.length_a   1.000
_cell.length_b   1.000
_cell.length_c   1.000
_cell.angle_alpha   90.00
_cell.angle_beta   90.00
_cell.angle_gamma   90.00
#
_symmetry.space_group_name_H-M   'P 1'
#
loop_
_entity.id
_entity.type
_entity.pdbx_description
1 polymer ?
#
loop_
_entity_poly.entity_id
_entity_poly.type
_entity_poly.pdbx_seq_one_letter_code
_entity_poly.pdbx_strand_id
1 'polypeptide(L)'
;MVVLDELSSFKNWNSKRFKAFMKIRPKVKRVIGLTGTPSSNGLMDLFAEFKCLDMGERLGRFISQYRVNYFVPDRMNGPIVYSYKLRSGAEEQIYEKISDITISMKALDHLQMPELISNEYTVYMNDEEAKLYADMEKNLFVPLKKGEITAANAAALSGKLLQMANGAVYSDDGEEIVIHDQKLDALEDMIEAANGRPVMVAYWFKHDLARIMRRLTEKKIPFEKLDSEESIRKWNRGELPVALIHPTSAGHGLNLQSGGNTLIWFGLTWSLELYQQTVARLWRQGQTAGTVVVQHIITAGTIDKDVMKGLKNKDMTQNRLIAAVKARVTHGR
;
A
#
# COMPACT_ATOMS: atom_id res chain seq x y z
N MET A 1 -4.34 -25.90 17.31
CA MET A 1 -4.87 -24.96 16.29
C MET A 1 -3.89 -23.81 16.19
N VAL A 2 -3.65 -23.25 15.01
CA VAL A 2 -2.84 -22.04 14.81
C VAL A 2 -3.68 -20.98 14.13
N VAL A 3 -3.60 -19.75 14.61
CA VAL A 3 -4.20 -18.58 13.97
C VAL A 3 -3.08 -17.73 13.40
N LEU A 4 -3.15 -17.45 12.10
CA LEU A 4 -2.24 -16.55 11.39
C LEU A 4 -2.97 -15.22 11.22
N ASP A 5 -2.72 -14.30 12.14
CA ASP A 5 -3.16 -12.92 11.99
C ASP A 5 -2.29 -12.22 10.93
N GLU A 6 -2.91 -11.36 10.12
CA GLU A 6 -2.33 -10.78 8.90
C GLU A 6 -1.70 -11.85 7.98
N LEU A 7 -2.53 -12.77 7.48
CA LEU A 7 -2.15 -13.87 6.58
C LEU A 7 -1.40 -13.37 5.33
N SER A 8 -1.67 -12.15 4.89
CA SER A 8 -0.97 -11.48 3.78
C SER A 8 0.55 -11.44 3.98
N SER A 9 1.03 -11.48 5.23
CA SER A 9 2.45 -11.57 5.54
C SER A 9 3.12 -12.89 5.12
N PHE A 10 2.33 -13.89 4.70
CA PHE A 10 2.77 -15.17 4.15
C PHE A 10 2.71 -15.25 2.62
N LYS A 11 2.26 -14.20 1.90
CA LYS A 11 2.10 -14.18 0.43
C LYS A 11 3.34 -14.59 -0.38
N ASN A 12 4.54 -14.35 0.18
CA ASN A 12 5.79 -14.77 -0.44
C ASN A 12 6.20 -16.19 0.00
N TRP A 13 5.98 -17.17 -0.88
CA TRP A 13 6.34 -18.59 -0.68
C TRP A 13 7.85 -18.82 -0.50
N ASN A 14 8.71 -17.87 -0.90
CA ASN A 14 10.15 -17.96 -0.73
C ASN A 14 10.67 -17.36 0.58
N SER A 15 9.81 -16.66 1.34
CA SER A 15 10.20 -15.98 2.57
C SER A 15 10.66 -16.95 3.66
N LYS A 16 11.54 -16.47 4.55
CA LYS A 16 11.99 -17.23 5.73
C LYS A 16 10.80 -17.63 6.62
N ARG A 17 9.85 -16.71 6.81
CA ARG A 17 8.62 -16.92 7.60
C ARG A 17 7.77 -18.04 7.03
N PHE A 18 7.45 -17.99 5.75
CA PHE A 18 6.68 -19.05 5.08
C PHE A 18 7.37 -20.40 5.19
N LYS A 19 8.67 -20.47 4.83
CA LYS A 19 9.45 -21.72 4.89
C LYS A 19 9.50 -22.29 6.31
N ALA A 20 9.65 -21.45 7.32
CA ALA A 20 9.65 -21.88 8.72
C ALA A 20 8.28 -22.46 9.13
N PHE A 21 7.19 -21.77 8.81
CA PHE A 21 5.84 -22.25 9.13
C PHE A 21 5.51 -23.55 8.42
N MET A 22 5.86 -23.69 7.14
CA MET A 22 5.58 -24.91 6.38
C MET A 22 6.31 -26.16 6.93
N LYS A 23 7.41 -26.01 7.68
CA LYS A 23 8.05 -27.15 8.38
C LYS A 23 7.21 -27.70 9.52
N ILE A 24 6.47 -26.84 10.23
CA ILE A 24 5.61 -27.25 11.34
C ILE A 24 4.17 -27.54 10.89
N ARG A 25 3.75 -26.99 9.75
CA ARG A 25 2.38 -27.08 9.23
C ARG A 25 1.78 -28.50 9.25
N PRO A 26 2.49 -29.59 8.88
CA PRO A 26 1.93 -30.95 8.92
C PRO A 26 1.58 -31.45 10.33
N LYS A 27 2.20 -30.89 11.37
CA LYS A 27 1.92 -31.24 12.78
C LYS A 27 0.69 -30.50 13.33
N VAL A 28 0.17 -29.52 12.59
CA VAL A 28 -0.94 -28.66 13.02
C VAL A 28 -2.25 -29.17 12.43
N LYS A 29 -3.18 -29.56 13.31
CA LYS A 29 -4.50 -30.09 12.89
C LYS A 29 -5.40 -29.04 12.20
N ARG A 30 -5.36 -27.79 12.65
CA ARG A 30 -6.23 -26.71 12.15
C ARG A 30 -5.46 -25.39 12.08
N VAL A 31 -5.57 -24.70 10.94
CA VAL A 31 -5.02 -23.37 10.70
C VAL A 31 -6.16 -22.45 10.28
N ILE A 32 -6.20 -21.26 10.87
CA ILE A 32 -7.13 -20.18 10.49
C ILE A 32 -6.26 -18.99 10.10
N GLY A 33 -6.51 -18.39 8.94
CA GLY A 33 -5.86 -17.16 8.51
C GLY A 33 -6.82 -15.99 8.55
N LEU A 34 -6.37 -14.84 9.03
CA LEU A 34 -7.12 -13.59 9.07
C LEU A 34 -6.38 -12.56 8.20
N THR A 35 -7.06 -11.92 7.27
CA THR A 35 -6.48 -10.87 6.44
C THR A 35 -7.58 -9.95 5.92
N GLY A 36 -7.34 -8.65 5.95
CA GLY A 36 -8.18 -7.67 5.27
C GLY A 36 -7.85 -7.56 3.78
N THR A 37 -6.66 -8.02 3.37
CA THR A 37 -6.11 -7.81 2.03
C THR A 37 -5.49 -9.07 1.41
N PRO A 38 -6.30 -10.12 1.13
CA PRO A 38 -5.79 -11.44 0.69
C PRO A 38 -5.08 -11.43 -0.68
N SER A 39 -5.24 -10.38 -1.49
CA SER A 39 -4.64 -10.34 -2.83
C SER A 39 -4.01 -8.99 -3.17
N SER A 40 -3.28 -8.43 -2.21
CA SER A 40 -2.60 -7.12 -2.33
C SER A 40 -1.73 -6.95 -3.60
N ASN A 41 -1.22 -8.04 -4.21
CA ASN A 41 -0.51 -8.02 -5.49
C ASN A 41 -1.15 -8.93 -6.56
N GLY A 42 -2.46 -9.15 -6.46
CA GLY A 42 -3.25 -10.00 -7.36
C GLY A 42 -3.34 -11.46 -6.90
N LEU A 43 -4.02 -12.29 -7.70
CA LEU A 43 -4.35 -13.68 -7.33
C LEU A 43 -3.13 -14.62 -7.21
N MET A 44 -1.93 -14.17 -7.59
CA MET A 44 -0.71 -14.94 -7.37
C MET A 44 -0.39 -15.10 -5.88
N ASP A 45 -0.71 -14.09 -5.06
CA ASP A 45 -0.46 -14.08 -3.60
C ASP A 45 -1.19 -15.24 -2.89
N LEU A 46 -2.37 -15.62 -3.39
CA LEU A 46 -3.22 -16.66 -2.81
C LEU A 46 -2.51 -18.02 -2.71
N PHE A 47 -1.56 -18.32 -3.60
CA PHE A 47 -0.86 -19.61 -3.55
C PHE A 47 -0.24 -19.88 -2.18
N ALA A 48 0.54 -18.93 -1.68
CA ALA A 48 1.27 -19.12 -0.43
C ALA A 48 0.31 -19.10 0.76
N GLU A 49 -0.65 -18.17 0.77
CA GLU A 49 -1.67 -18.06 1.80
C GLU A 49 -2.47 -19.37 1.94
N PHE A 50 -3.05 -19.86 0.85
CA PHE A 50 -3.86 -21.08 0.87
C PHE A 50 -3.02 -22.31 1.14
N LYS A 51 -1.77 -22.36 0.67
CA LYS A 51 -0.86 -23.45 1.03
C LYS A 51 -0.55 -23.48 2.54
N CYS A 52 -0.55 -22.34 3.23
CA CYS A 52 -0.51 -22.33 4.69
C CYS A 52 -1.79 -22.90 5.31
N LEU A 53 -2.95 -22.73 4.68
CA LEU A 53 -4.24 -23.22 5.18
C LEU A 53 -4.46 -24.71 4.92
N ASP A 54 -4.16 -25.21 3.72
CA ASP A 54 -4.56 -26.55 3.26
C ASP A 54 -3.40 -27.41 2.69
N MET A 55 -2.15 -26.92 2.78
CA MET A 55 -0.96 -27.60 2.26
C MET A 55 -0.96 -27.84 0.73
N GLY A 56 -1.76 -27.08 -0.02
CA GLY A 56 -1.80 -27.11 -1.47
C GLY A 56 -2.88 -28.00 -2.06
N GLU A 57 -3.94 -28.28 -1.31
CA GLU A 57 -5.08 -29.10 -1.75
C GLU A 57 -5.87 -28.39 -2.87
N ARG A 58 -6.19 -27.11 -2.70
CA ARG A 58 -7.01 -26.35 -3.67
C ARG A 58 -6.21 -25.81 -4.84
N LEU A 59 -5.13 -25.09 -4.54
CA LEU A 59 -4.34 -24.33 -5.53
C LEU A 59 -3.07 -25.06 -6.01
N GLY A 60 -2.85 -26.28 -5.53
CA GLY A 60 -1.70 -27.11 -5.88
C GLY A 60 -0.55 -27.03 -4.90
N ARG A 61 0.32 -28.06 -4.92
CA ARG A 61 1.45 -28.17 -3.98
C ARG A 61 2.62 -27.28 -4.34
N PHE A 62 2.79 -26.97 -5.63
CA PHE A 62 3.95 -26.25 -6.15
C PHE A 62 3.52 -24.99 -6.90
N ILE A 63 4.29 -23.91 -6.74
CA ILE A 63 4.02 -22.64 -7.42
C ILE A 63 4.07 -22.80 -8.95
N SER A 64 4.90 -23.72 -9.47
CA SER A 64 4.95 -24.05 -10.88
C SER A 64 3.62 -24.59 -11.40
N GLN A 65 2.99 -25.50 -10.67
CA GLN A 65 1.68 -26.06 -11.02
C GLN A 65 0.60 -24.97 -10.99
N TYR A 66 0.59 -24.14 -9.95
CA TYR A 66 -0.34 -23.02 -9.84
C TYR A 66 -0.19 -22.06 -11.04
N ARG A 67 1.04 -21.69 -11.39
CA ARG A 67 1.34 -20.85 -12.56
C ARG A 67 0.88 -21.48 -13.86
N VAL A 68 1.20 -22.74 -14.11
CA VAL A 68 0.82 -23.44 -15.35
C VAL A 68 -0.69 -23.51 -15.51
N ASN A 69 -1.41 -23.77 -14.42
CA ASN A 69 -2.86 -23.98 -14.45
C ASN A 69 -3.65 -22.68 -14.65
N TYR A 70 -3.24 -21.59 -14.00
CA TYR A 70 -4.07 -20.38 -13.91
C TYR A 70 -3.46 -19.14 -14.57
N PHE A 71 -2.18 -19.18 -14.90
CA PHE A 71 -1.47 -18.03 -15.43
C PHE A 71 -0.77 -18.37 -16.75
N VAL A 72 -0.48 -17.33 -17.50
CA VAL A 72 0.50 -17.36 -18.58
C VAL A 72 1.51 -16.25 -18.35
N PRO A 73 2.78 -16.46 -18.72
CA PRO A 73 3.74 -15.39 -18.74
C PRO A 73 3.24 -14.20 -19.57
N ASP A 74 3.59 -13.00 -19.13
CA ASP A 74 3.18 -11.74 -19.75
C ASP A 74 4.40 -10.99 -20.26
N ARG A 75 5.19 -10.36 -19.38
CA ARG A 75 6.48 -9.76 -19.75
C ARG A 75 7.61 -10.75 -19.52
N MET A 76 8.46 -10.95 -20.53
CA MET A 76 9.63 -11.82 -20.48
C MET A 76 10.89 -11.09 -20.99
N ASN A 77 12.06 -11.53 -20.55
CA ASN A 77 13.34 -11.31 -21.24
C ASN A 77 14.10 -12.65 -21.23
N GLY A 78 14.23 -13.25 -22.41
CA GLY A 78 14.75 -14.61 -22.55
C GLY A 78 13.96 -15.61 -21.68
N PRO A 79 14.63 -16.46 -20.88
CA PRO A 79 13.96 -17.44 -20.02
C PRO A 79 13.32 -16.84 -18.76
N ILE A 80 13.54 -15.55 -18.48
CA ILE A 80 13.08 -14.89 -17.25
C ILE A 80 11.71 -14.25 -17.50
N VAL A 81 10.72 -14.66 -16.71
CA VAL A 81 9.36 -14.10 -16.71
C VAL A 81 9.24 -13.04 -15.60
N TYR A 82 8.91 -11.80 -15.97
CA TYR A 82 8.73 -10.67 -15.05
C TYR A 82 7.32 -10.51 -14.52
N SER A 83 6.32 -10.76 -15.38
CA SER A 83 4.92 -10.72 -15.00
C SER A 83 4.16 -11.92 -15.51
N TYR A 84 3.08 -12.24 -14.82
CA TYR A 84 2.14 -13.27 -15.19
C TYR A 84 0.78 -12.62 -15.35
N LYS A 85 0.05 -12.99 -16.39
CA LYS A 85 -1.36 -12.63 -16.59
C LYS A 85 -2.24 -13.85 -16.34
N LEU A 86 -3.44 -13.62 -15.84
CA LEU A 86 -4.43 -14.68 -15.66
C LEU A 86 -4.81 -15.27 -17.01
N ARG A 87 -4.99 -16.59 -17.04
CA ARG A 87 -5.67 -17.26 -18.16
C ARG A 87 -7.14 -16.87 -18.14
N SER A 88 -7.77 -16.90 -19.31
CA SER A 88 -9.22 -16.73 -19.41
C SER A 88 -9.94 -17.79 -18.56
N GLY A 89 -10.91 -17.37 -17.73
CA GLY A 89 -11.66 -18.25 -16.84
C GLY A 89 -10.91 -18.75 -15.60
N ALA A 90 -9.63 -18.37 -15.42
CA ALA A 90 -8.84 -18.82 -14.27
C ALA A 90 -9.23 -18.12 -12.97
N GLU A 91 -9.71 -16.87 -13.06
CA GLU A 91 -10.18 -16.10 -11.91
C GLU A 91 -11.35 -16.83 -11.23
N GLU A 92 -12.38 -17.20 -11.99
CA GLU A 92 -13.56 -17.93 -11.51
C GLU A 92 -13.19 -19.30 -10.94
N GLN A 93 -12.30 -20.05 -11.61
CA GLN A 93 -11.84 -21.35 -11.13
C GLN A 93 -11.09 -21.27 -9.79
N ILE A 94 -10.28 -20.23 -9.61
CA ILE A 94 -9.59 -19.98 -8.33
C ILE A 94 -10.64 -19.72 -7.26
N TYR A 95 -11.63 -18.85 -7.52
CA TYR A 95 -12.68 -18.51 -6.57
C TYR A 95 -13.51 -19.73 -6.15
N GLU A 96 -13.94 -20.55 -7.11
CA GLU A 96 -14.68 -21.79 -6.83
C GLU A 96 -13.90 -22.71 -5.88
N LYS A 97 -12.61 -22.91 -6.17
CA LYS A 97 -11.74 -23.81 -5.40
C LYS A 97 -11.50 -23.36 -3.97
N ILE A 98 -11.51 -22.07 -3.70
CA ILE A 98 -11.23 -21.53 -2.36
C ILE A 98 -12.49 -21.17 -1.56
N SER A 99 -13.64 -21.13 -2.23
CA SER A 99 -14.90 -20.65 -1.66
C SER A 99 -15.34 -21.42 -0.42
N ASP A 100 -15.05 -22.72 -0.34
CA ASP A 100 -15.50 -23.60 0.74
C ASP A 100 -14.74 -23.41 2.06
N ILE A 101 -13.54 -22.81 2.03
CA ILE A 101 -12.74 -22.50 3.22
C ILE A 101 -12.51 -21.01 3.43
N THR A 102 -13.13 -20.17 2.60
CA THR A 102 -13.01 -18.73 2.71
C THR A 102 -14.34 -18.16 3.16
N ILE A 103 -14.32 -17.44 4.26
CA ILE A 103 -15.46 -16.69 4.73
C ILE A 103 -15.10 -15.22 4.59
N SER A 104 -15.78 -14.53 3.68
CA SER A 104 -15.76 -13.08 3.66
C SER A 104 -17.08 -12.53 4.19
N MET A 105 -16.98 -11.72 5.23
CA MET A 105 -18.07 -10.88 5.72
C MET A 105 -17.72 -9.45 5.36
N LYS A 106 -18.59 -8.77 4.60
CA LYS A 106 -18.54 -7.31 4.55
C LYS A 106 -19.05 -6.80 5.89
N ALA A 107 -18.16 -6.69 6.88
CA ALA A 107 -18.47 -6.01 8.12
C ALA A 107 -19.03 -4.59 7.85
N LEU A 108 -18.59 -3.96 6.75
CA LEU A 108 -19.11 -2.68 6.25
C LEU A 108 -20.64 -2.64 6.03
N ASP A 109 -21.29 -3.75 5.65
CA ASP A 109 -22.75 -3.75 5.40
C ASP A 109 -23.55 -3.60 6.71
N HIS A 110 -22.91 -3.81 7.87
CA HIS A 110 -23.52 -3.73 9.21
C HIS A 110 -22.86 -2.70 10.13
N LEU A 111 -21.77 -2.06 9.69
CA LEU A 111 -21.03 -1.07 10.47
C LEU A 111 -21.39 0.34 9.99
N GLN A 112 -21.73 1.22 10.93
CA GLN A 112 -21.78 2.65 10.64
C GLN A 112 -20.37 3.17 10.41
N MET A 113 -20.06 3.44 9.15
CA MET A 113 -18.79 4.00 8.71
C MET A 113 -19.02 5.45 8.28
N PRO A 114 -18.05 6.35 8.55
CA PRO A 114 -18.07 7.68 7.96
C PRO A 114 -17.97 7.59 6.42
N GLU A 115 -18.43 8.62 5.73
CA GLU A 115 -18.16 8.77 4.30
C GLU A 115 -16.65 8.87 4.06
N LEU A 116 -16.15 8.27 2.97
CA LEU A 116 -14.76 8.40 2.56
C LEU A 116 -14.68 9.20 1.27
N ILE A 117 -14.09 10.39 1.34
CA ILE A 117 -13.79 11.22 0.17
C ILE A 117 -12.30 11.07 -0.14
N SER A 118 -11.98 10.65 -1.36
CA SER A 118 -10.61 10.48 -1.84
C SER A 118 -10.38 11.36 -3.05
N ASN A 119 -9.45 12.31 -2.94
CA ASN A 119 -9.17 13.31 -3.95
C ASN A 119 -7.67 13.34 -4.31
N GLU A 120 -7.38 13.77 -5.53
CA GLU A 120 -6.03 14.06 -6.01
C GLU A 120 -5.85 15.58 -6.11
N TYR A 121 -4.76 16.10 -5.57
CA TYR A 121 -4.30 17.47 -5.75
C TYR A 121 -3.06 17.44 -6.64
N THR A 122 -3.21 17.91 -7.87
CA THR A 122 -2.13 17.84 -8.85
C THR A 122 -1.24 19.08 -8.75
N VAL A 123 0.07 18.87 -8.63
CA VAL A 123 1.09 19.91 -8.69
C VAL A 123 1.90 19.79 -9.99
N TYR A 124 2.54 20.88 -10.39
CA TYR A 124 3.22 20.98 -11.67
C TYR A 124 4.65 21.49 -11.47
N MET A 125 5.63 20.77 -12.01
CA MET A 125 7.00 21.27 -12.09
C MET A 125 7.07 22.40 -13.12
N ASN A 126 7.95 23.38 -12.88
CA ASN A 126 8.33 24.35 -13.90
C ASN A 126 9.25 23.70 -14.97
N ASP A 127 9.57 24.43 -16.04
CA ASP A 127 10.34 23.89 -17.17
C ASP A 127 11.75 23.41 -16.77
N GLU A 128 12.42 24.09 -15.84
CA GLU A 128 13.76 23.73 -15.36
C GLU A 128 13.71 22.45 -14.51
N GLU A 129 12.76 22.37 -13.58
CA GLU A 129 12.51 21.21 -12.72
C GLU A 129 12.12 19.98 -13.55
N ALA A 130 11.21 20.15 -14.52
CA ALA A 130 10.77 19.08 -15.41
C ALA A 130 11.91 18.56 -16.30
N LYS A 131 12.78 19.46 -16.78
CA LYS A 131 13.98 19.09 -17.54
C LYS A 131 14.95 18.28 -16.68
N LEU A 132 15.22 18.73 -15.45
CA LEU A 132 16.08 18.00 -14.51
C LEU A 132 15.52 16.59 -14.22
N TYR A 133 14.21 16.50 -13.95
CA TYR A 133 13.53 15.21 -13.77
C TYR A 133 13.73 14.30 -14.99
N ALA A 134 13.47 14.81 -16.20
CA ALA A 134 13.57 14.03 -17.44
C ALA A 134 15.00 13.57 -17.74
N ASP A 135 16.01 14.41 -17.49
CA ASP A 135 17.41 14.07 -17.68
C ASP A 135 17.85 12.98 -16.69
N MET A 136 17.47 13.11 -15.41
CA MET A 136 17.73 12.09 -14.38
C MET A 136 17.01 10.77 -14.70
N GLU A 137 15.74 10.83 -15.10
CA GLU A 137 14.97 9.66 -15.52
C GLU A 137 15.67 8.94 -16.68
N LYS A 138 16.06 9.68 -17.73
CA LYS A 138 16.79 9.12 -18.87
C LYS A 138 18.11 8.47 -18.44
N ASN A 139 18.86 9.12 -17.55
CA ASN A 139 20.12 8.59 -17.03
C ASN A 139 19.92 7.31 -16.21
N LEU A 140 18.80 7.17 -15.49
CA LEU A 140 18.45 5.93 -14.81
C LEU A 140 18.08 4.81 -15.79
N PHE A 141 17.43 5.14 -16.91
CA PHE A 141 17.06 4.17 -17.94
C PHE A 141 18.22 3.69 -18.83
N VAL A 142 19.25 4.53 -19.07
CA VAL A 142 20.36 4.20 -19.99
C VAL A 142 21.15 2.95 -19.56
N PRO A 143 21.58 2.81 -18.29
CA PRO A 143 22.24 1.59 -17.80
C PRO A 143 21.34 0.36 -17.89
N LEU A 144 20.03 0.52 -17.64
CA LEU A 144 19.06 -0.58 -17.68
C LEU A 144 18.84 -1.14 -19.07
N LYS A 145 18.90 -0.31 -20.11
CA LYS A 145 18.84 -0.78 -21.50
C LYS A 145 20.10 -1.53 -21.93
N LYS A 146 21.24 -1.28 -21.28
CA LYS A 146 22.52 -1.95 -21.56
C LYS A 146 22.72 -3.25 -20.78
N GLY A 147 21.95 -3.48 -19.72
CA GLY A 147 21.96 -4.71 -18.92
C GLY A 147 20.67 -5.52 -19.05
N GLU A 148 20.55 -6.61 -18.28
CA GLU A 148 19.27 -7.34 -18.14
C GLU A 148 18.32 -6.58 -17.20
N ILE A 149 17.08 -6.35 -17.65
CA ILE A 149 16.04 -5.70 -16.84
C ILE A 149 15.53 -6.68 -15.78
N THR A 150 16.15 -6.77 -14.60
CA THR A 150 15.63 -7.63 -13.52
C THR A 150 14.46 -6.97 -12.76
N ALA A 151 13.66 -7.77 -12.03
CA ALA A 151 12.61 -7.25 -11.15
C ALA A 151 13.16 -6.38 -10.00
N ALA A 152 14.37 -6.68 -9.51
CA ALA A 152 15.04 -5.87 -8.49
C ALA A 152 15.41 -4.49 -9.03
N ASN A 153 15.91 -4.44 -10.27
CA ASN A 153 16.24 -3.19 -10.95
C ASN A 153 14.99 -2.33 -11.21
N ALA A 154 13.87 -2.95 -11.58
CA ALA A 154 12.60 -2.25 -11.78
C ALA A 154 12.04 -1.64 -10.47
N ALA A 155 12.13 -2.37 -9.35
CA ALA A 155 11.71 -1.86 -8.05
C ALA A 155 12.58 -0.70 -7.56
N ALA A 156 13.90 -0.80 -7.73
CA ALA A 156 14.84 0.27 -7.39
C ALA A 156 14.59 1.53 -8.24
N LEU A 157 14.38 1.36 -9.55
CA LEU A 157 14.02 2.44 -10.46
C LEU A 157 12.73 3.13 -10.04
N SER A 158 11.67 2.35 -9.81
CA SER A 158 10.38 2.91 -9.40
C SER A 158 10.50 3.68 -8.08
N GLY A 159 11.33 3.19 -7.15
CA GLY A 159 11.63 3.88 -5.91
C GLY A 159 12.33 5.22 -6.13
N LYS A 160 13.34 5.28 -7.02
CA LYS A 160 14.02 6.55 -7.37
C LYS A 160 13.06 7.54 -8.05
N LEU A 161 12.22 7.08 -8.98
CA LEU A 161 11.21 7.93 -9.64
C LEU A 161 10.18 8.49 -8.65
N LEU A 162 9.75 7.70 -7.67
CA LEU A 162 8.85 8.16 -6.60
C LEU A 162 9.51 9.21 -5.70
N GLN A 163 10.79 9.03 -5.36
CA GLN A 163 11.56 10.06 -4.65
C GLN A 163 11.57 11.36 -5.45
N MET A 164 11.98 11.27 -6.73
CA MET A 164 12.05 12.43 -7.62
C MET A 164 10.71 13.15 -7.76
N ALA A 165 9.60 12.42 -7.84
CA ALA A 165 8.26 12.98 -7.87
C ALA A 165 7.90 13.74 -6.57
N ASN A 166 8.42 13.31 -5.42
CA ASN A 166 8.32 14.06 -4.17
C ASN A 166 9.26 15.29 -4.11
N GLY A 167 10.13 15.46 -5.09
CA GLY A 167 10.98 16.62 -5.27
C GLY A 167 12.40 16.48 -4.74
N ALA A 168 12.84 15.29 -4.34
CA ALA A 168 14.24 15.02 -3.98
C ALA A 168 14.60 13.57 -4.28
N VAL A 169 15.88 13.23 -4.42
CA VAL A 169 16.32 11.84 -4.64
C VAL A 169 17.68 11.60 -4.02
N TYR A 170 17.90 10.40 -3.49
CA TYR A 170 19.22 10.02 -3.00
C TYR A 170 20.21 9.78 -4.14
N SER A 171 21.37 10.40 -4.03
CA SER A 171 22.56 10.03 -4.80
C SER A 171 23.04 8.63 -4.38
N ASP A 172 23.95 8.05 -5.14
CA ASP A 172 24.52 6.74 -4.80
C ASP A 172 25.39 6.81 -3.54
N ASP A 173 25.88 8.00 -3.17
CA ASP A 173 26.58 8.30 -1.91
C ASP A 173 25.63 8.54 -0.72
N GLY A 174 24.31 8.51 -0.97
CA GLY A 174 23.28 8.72 0.04
C GLY A 174 22.97 10.20 0.33
N GLU A 175 23.55 11.12 -0.42
CA GLU A 175 23.24 12.55 -0.32
C GLU A 175 21.88 12.86 -0.95
N GLU A 176 21.16 13.82 -0.38
CA GLU A 176 19.88 14.27 -0.91
C GLU A 176 20.10 15.31 -2.01
N ILE A 177 19.62 15.02 -3.23
CA ILE A 177 19.57 15.96 -4.34
C ILE A 177 18.14 16.50 -4.44
N VAL A 178 17.96 17.80 -4.19
CA VAL A 178 16.66 18.46 -4.33
C VAL A 178 16.40 18.79 -5.80
N ILE A 179 15.20 18.47 -6.27
CA ILE A 179 14.73 18.73 -7.65
C ILE A 179 13.73 19.88 -7.64
N HIS A 180 12.75 19.85 -6.75
CA HIS A 180 11.68 20.85 -6.65
C HIS A 180 10.98 20.80 -5.30
N ASP A 181 10.21 21.84 -4.96
CA ASP A 181 9.43 21.93 -3.71
C ASP A 181 7.90 21.84 -3.92
N GLN A 182 7.43 21.61 -5.15
CA GLN A 182 5.99 21.61 -5.52
C GLN A 182 5.04 20.87 -4.55
N LYS A 183 5.42 19.69 -4.05
CA LYS A 183 4.58 18.97 -3.08
C LYS A 183 4.60 19.58 -1.68
N LEU A 184 5.71 20.21 -1.28
CA LEU A 184 5.81 20.90 0.01
C LEU A 184 4.96 22.17 0.00
N ASP A 185 4.97 22.90 -1.11
CA ASP A 185 4.14 24.10 -1.27
C ASP A 185 2.64 23.73 -1.22
N ALA A 186 2.23 22.68 -1.94
CA ALA A 186 0.87 22.18 -1.85
C ALA A 186 0.50 21.65 -0.46
N LEU A 187 1.43 20.99 0.25
CA LEU A 187 1.19 20.52 1.60
C LEU A 187 0.96 21.70 2.56
N GLU A 188 1.74 22.77 2.40
CA GLU A 188 1.59 24.01 3.17
C GLU A 188 0.21 24.63 2.94
N ASP A 189 -0.19 24.81 1.67
CA ASP A 189 -1.51 25.34 1.31
C ASP A 189 -2.65 24.51 1.93
N MET A 190 -2.53 23.18 1.91
CA MET A 190 -3.52 22.28 2.51
C MET A 190 -3.60 22.39 4.03
N ILE A 191 -2.46 22.55 4.71
CA ILE A 191 -2.41 22.73 6.16
C ILE A 191 -3.03 24.08 6.55
N GLU A 192 -2.73 25.14 5.81
CA GLU A 192 -3.33 26.45 6.02
C GLU A 192 -4.85 26.42 5.79
N ALA A 193 -5.30 25.77 4.71
CA ALA A 193 -6.72 25.60 4.40
C ALA A 193 -7.48 24.77 5.45
N ALA A 194 -6.79 23.88 6.19
CA ALA A 194 -7.40 23.15 7.30
C ALA A 194 -7.80 24.05 8.48
N ASN A 195 -7.28 25.28 8.54
CA ASN A 195 -7.66 26.33 9.50
C ASN A 195 -7.69 25.83 10.95
N GLY A 196 -6.58 25.21 11.38
CA GLY A 196 -6.40 24.67 12.73
C GLY A 196 -7.05 23.31 12.99
N ARG A 197 -7.78 22.74 12.02
CA ARG A 197 -8.23 21.34 12.12
C ARG A 197 -7.02 20.40 11.95
N PRO A 198 -6.83 19.41 12.84
CA PRO A 198 -5.71 18.48 12.73
C PRO A 198 -5.66 17.72 11.41
N VAL A 199 -4.49 17.67 10.79
CA VAL A 199 -4.23 16.88 9.57
C VAL A 199 -3.13 15.84 9.82
N MET A 200 -3.36 14.63 9.32
CA MET A 200 -2.36 13.57 9.31
C MET A 200 -1.64 13.59 7.96
N VAL A 201 -0.31 13.57 7.97
CA VAL A 201 0.52 13.58 6.75
C VAL A 201 1.29 12.26 6.66
N ALA A 202 0.98 11.48 5.63
CA ALA A 202 1.69 10.24 5.30
C ALA A 202 2.90 10.55 4.40
N TYR A 203 4.08 10.15 4.86
CA TYR A 203 5.34 10.26 4.13
C TYR A 203 5.94 8.86 3.89
N TRP A 204 6.80 8.72 2.87
CA TRP A 204 7.35 7.41 2.49
C TRP A 204 8.87 7.33 2.58
N PHE A 205 9.59 8.40 2.23
CA PHE A 205 11.05 8.43 2.29
C PHE A 205 11.55 9.24 3.49
N LYS A 206 12.78 8.97 3.95
CA LYS A 206 13.37 9.73 5.07
C LYS A 206 13.58 11.20 4.72
N HIS A 207 13.91 11.51 3.46
CA HIS A 207 14.04 12.90 3.00
C HIS A 207 12.69 13.60 2.98
N ASP A 208 11.58 12.88 2.73
CA ASP A 208 10.24 13.48 2.78
C ASP A 208 10.01 14.00 4.18
N LEU A 209 10.22 13.14 5.19
CA LEU A 209 10.10 13.51 6.59
C LEU A 209 10.99 14.70 6.94
N ALA A 210 12.27 14.65 6.60
CA ALA A 210 13.22 15.71 6.92
C ALA A 210 12.82 17.06 6.31
N ARG A 211 12.44 17.06 5.02
CA ARG A 211 12.02 18.26 4.29
C ARG A 211 10.70 18.82 4.82
N ILE A 212 9.72 17.97 5.10
CA ILE A 212 8.45 18.36 5.72
C ILE A 212 8.71 18.99 7.09
N MET A 213 9.47 18.33 7.95
CA MET A 213 9.80 18.85 9.29
C MET A 213 10.50 20.20 9.23
N ARG A 214 11.46 20.37 8.30
CA ARG A 214 12.13 21.65 8.07
C ARG A 214 11.13 22.74 7.69
N ARG A 215 10.28 22.50 6.69
CA ARG A 215 9.28 23.46 6.22
C ARG A 215 8.31 23.87 7.33
N LEU A 216 7.78 22.90 8.08
CA LEU A 216 6.86 23.17 9.18
C LEU A 216 7.53 23.96 10.31
N THR A 217 8.81 23.70 10.59
CA THR A 217 9.59 24.45 11.58
C THR A 217 9.79 25.89 11.15
N GLU A 218 10.17 26.14 9.90
CA GLU A 218 10.34 27.49 9.33
C GLU A 218 9.02 28.29 9.40
N LYS A 219 7.89 27.62 9.15
CA LYS A 219 6.55 28.20 9.21
C LYS A 219 5.97 28.27 10.63
N LYS A 220 6.69 27.78 11.64
CA LYS A 220 6.27 27.71 13.04
C LYS A 220 4.95 26.95 13.24
N ILE A 221 4.67 25.96 12.40
CA ILE A 221 3.50 25.09 12.52
C ILE A 221 3.86 23.98 13.51
N PRO A 222 3.12 23.79 14.62
CA PRO A 222 3.39 22.69 15.54
C PRO A 222 3.15 21.33 14.87
N PHE A 223 4.07 20.39 15.04
CA PHE A 223 3.92 19.04 14.48
C PHE A 223 4.60 18.01 15.36
N GLU A 224 4.17 16.75 15.25
CA GLU A 224 4.86 15.63 15.88
C GLU A 224 4.78 14.37 15.01
N LYS A 225 5.78 13.51 15.12
CA LYS A 225 5.76 12.19 14.49
C LYS A 225 5.01 11.20 15.37
N LEU A 226 4.17 10.37 14.77
CA LEU A 226 3.41 9.32 15.46
C LEU A 226 4.25 8.06 15.65
N ASP A 227 5.25 8.12 16.54
CA ASP A 227 6.13 7.01 16.88
C ASP A 227 6.22 6.70 18.39
N SER A 228 5.46 7.41 19.23
CA SER A 228 5.38 7.15 20.67
C SER A 228 3.93 7.14 21.16
N GLU A 229 3.68 6.50 22.30
CA GLU A 229 2.36 6.59 22.95
C GLU A 229 1.98 8.03 23.29
N GLU A 230 2.96 8.86 23.65
CA GLU A 230 2.72 10.26 23.99
C GLU A 230 2.24 11.06 22.78
N SER A 231 2.89 10.91 21.63
CA SER A 231 2.51 11.63 20.41
C SER A 231 1.13 11.18 19.91
N ILE A 232 0.79 9.90 20.07
CA ILE A 232 -0.56 9.37 19.79
C ILE A 232 -1.60 9.98 20.73
N ARG A 233 -1.29 10.12 22.03
CA ARG A 233 -2.21 10.74 22.99
C ARG A 233 -2.43 12.22 22.68
N LYS A 234 -1.38 12.98 22.34
CA LYS A 234 -1.49 14.39 21.91
C LYS A 234 -2.34 14.54 20.66
N TRP A 235 -2.09 13.69 19.65
CA TRP A 235 -2.92 13.64 18.43
C TRP A 235 -4.39 13.42 18.78
N ASN A 236 -4.72 12.38 19.57
CA ASN A 236 -6.10 12.06 19.92
C ASN A 236 -6.79 13.12 20.80
N ARG A 237 -6.03 14.02 21.45
CA ARG A 237 -6.57 15.19 22.17
C ARG A 237 -6.72 16.43 21.27
N GLY A 238 -6.33 16.34 19.99
CA GLY A 238 -6.37 17.46 19.05
C GLY A 238 -5.30 18.53 19.32
N GLU A 239 -4.24 18.20 20.05
CA GLU A 239 -3.17 19.15 20.43
C GLU A 239 -2.14 19.37 19.31
N LEU A 240 -2.17 18.53 18.27
CA LEU A 240 -1.26 18.57 17.14
C LEU A 240 -2.03 19.01 15.89
N PRO A 241 -1.74 20.19 15.30
CA PRO A 241 -2.34 20.57 14.03
C PRO A 241 -1.80 19.70 12.89
N VAL A 242 -0.57 19.19 12.99
CA VAL A 242 0.02 18.26 12.02
C VAL A 242 0.60 17.03 12.72
N ALA A 243 0.18 15.84 12.29
CA ALA A 243 0.79 14.58 12.72
C ALA A 243 1.44 13.84 11.54
N LEU A 244 2.72 13.50 11.67
CA LEU A 244 3.49 12.82 10.64
C LEU A 244 3.45 11.30 10.87
N ILE A 245 3.05 10.53 9.87
CA ILE A 245 2.97 9.06 9.96
C ILE A 245 3.70 8.39 8.81
N HIS A 246 4.48 7.35 9.14
CA HIS A 246 4.98 6.42 8.12
C HIS A 246 3.98 5.27 7.96
N PRO A 247 3.55 4.90 6.74
CA PRO A 247 2.56 3.83 6.52
C PRO A 247 2.90 2.49 7.18
N THR A 248 4.18 2.14 7.33
CA THR A 248 4.56 0.89 8.04
C THR A 248 4.20 0.92 9.52
N SER A 249 4.20 2.10 10.15
CA SER A 249 3.78 2.26 11.54
C SER A 249 2.28 2.11 11.69
N ALA A 250 1.52 2.31 10.62
CA ALA A 250 0.08 2.12 10.59
C ALA A 250 -0.35 0.64 10.60
N GLY A 251 0.55 -0.33 10.68
CA GLY A 251 0.18 -1.74 10.90
C GLY A 251 -0.10 -2.11 12.36
N HIS A 252 0.37 -1.33 13.33
CA HIS A 252 0.45 -1.73 14.75
C HIS A 252 -0.84 -1.59 15.58
N GLY A 253 -2.02 -1.46 14.96
CA GLY A 253 -3.28 -1.39 15.72
C GLY A 253 -3.53 -0.05 16.43
N LEU A 254 -2.85 1.02 16.03
CA LEU A 254 -3.02 2.36 16.62
C LEU A 254 -4.46 2.90 16.47
N ASN A 255 -5.04 3.41 17.55
CA ASN A 255 -6.32 4.12 17.53
C ASN A 255 -6.06 5.61 17.32
N LEU A 256 -6.29 6.11 16.09
CA LEU A 256 -5.96 7.48 15.69
C LEU A 256 -7.17 8.28 15.19
N GLN A 257 -8.35 7.65 15.12
CA GLN A 257 -9.55 8.25 14.53
C GLN A 257 -10.08 9.45 15.30
N SER A 258 -9.73 9.60 16.58
CA SER A 258 -10.18 10.72 17.41
C SER A 258 -9.40 12.01 17.17
N GLY A 259 -8.17 11.92 16.67
CA GLY A 259 -7.31 13.11 16.54
C GLY A 259 -7.59 13.96 15.30
N GLY A 260 -8.20 13.39 14.27
CA GLY A 260 -8.56 14.11 13.05
C GLY A 260 -9.23 13.20 12.03
N ASN A 261 -9.75 13.80 10.96
CA ASN A 261 -10.45 13.09 9.89
C ASN A 261 -9.87 13.36 8.49
N THR A 262 -8.72 14.04 8.42
CA THR A 262 -8.04 14.36 7.16
C THR A 262 -6.67 13.66 7.11
N LEU A 263 -6.43 12.91 6.04
CA LEU A 263 -5.16 12.29 5.71
C LEU A 263 -4.62 12.87 4.39
N ILE A 264 -3.38 13.35 4.40
CA ILE A 264 -2.68 13.86 3.23
C ILE A 264 -1.53 12.90 2.90
N TRP A 265 -1.57 12.28 1.72
CA TRP A 265 -0.46 11.52 1.18
C TRP A 265 0.52 12.45 0.47
N PHE A 266 1.65 12.73 1.12
CA PHE A 266 2.77 13.43 0.51
C PHE A 266 3.59 12.49 -0.37
N GLY A 267 3.96 11.32 0.19
CA GLY A 267 4.70 10.27 -0.51
C GLY A 267 3.88 9.00 -0.65
N LEU A 268 3.71 8.51 -1.88
CA LEU A 268 2.91 7.32 -2.18
C LEU A 268 3.69 6.01 -1.95
N THR A 269 2.94 4.90 -1.84
CA THR A 269 3.48 3.54 -1.77
C THR A 269 2.78 2.62 -2.76
N TRP A 270 3.50 1.63 -3.29
CA TRP A 270 2.92 0.58 -4.15
C TRP A 270 2.15 -0.49 -3.37
N SER A 271 2.25 -0.50 -2.04
CA SER A 271 1.61 -1.49 -1.19
C SER A 271 0.16 -1.11 -0.90
N LEU A 272 -0.79 -1.80 -1.52
CA LEU A 272 -2.22 -1.62 -1.25
C LEU A 272 -2.53 -1.86 0.24
N GLU A 273 -1.90 -2.88 0.82
CA GLU A 273 -2.06 -3.24 2.24
C GLU A 273 -1.69 -2.06 3.15
N LEU A 274 -0.49 -1.48 2.97
CA LEU A 274 -0.05 -0.34 3.79
C LEU A 274 -0.94 0.89 3.55
N TYR A 275 -1.33 1.12 2.31
CA TYR A 275 -2.24 2.21 1.95
C TYR A 275 -3.57 2.09 2.69
N GLN A 276 -4.24 0.93 2.57
CA GLN A 276 -5.54 0.66 3.21
C GLN A 276 -5.43 0.67 4.73
N GLN A 277 -4.37 0.09 5.31
CA GLN A 277 -4.13 0.12 6.75
C GLN A 277 -3.93 1.55 7.27
N THR A 278 -3.26 2.42 6.50
CA THR A 278 -3.08 3.83 6.86
C THR A 278 -4.39 4.60 6.80
N VAL A 279 -5.17 4.46 5.71
CA VAL A 279 -6.50 5.07 5.58
C VAL A 279 -7.43 4.61 6.71
N ALA A 280 -7.40 3.32 7.05
CA ALA A 280 -8.21 2.74 8.12
C ALA A 280 -7.85 3.26 9.53
N ARG A 281 -6.73 3.98 9.71
CA ARG A 281 -6.43 4.65 10.98
C ARG A 281 -7.40 5.78 11.28
N LEU A 282 -7.94 6.42 10.24
CA LEU A 282 -8.97 7.47 10.37
C LEU A 282 -10.35 6.96 9.93
N TRP A 283 -10.43 6.21 8.83
CA TRP A 283 -11.65 5.67 8.26
C TRP A 283 -12.04 4.33 8.90
N ARG A 284 -12.65 4.40 10.08
CA ARG A 284 -13.10 3.25 10.87
C ARG A 284 -14.31 3.59 11.74
N GLN A 285 -14.95 2.56 12.27
CA GLN A 285 -15.98 2.71 13.29
C GLN A 285 -15.43 3.51 14.50
N GLY A 286 -16.24 4.43 15.01
CA GLY A 286 -15.88 5.33 16.11
C GLY A 286 -15.30 6.67 15.66
N GLN A 287 -15.15 6.90 14.35
CA GLN A 287 -14.91 8.23 13.80
C GLN A 287 -16.18 9.08 13.90
N THR A 288 -16.06 10.29 14.48
CA THR A 288 -17.21 11.17 14.78
C THR A 288 -17.43 12.27 13.76
N ALA A 289 -16.45 12.57 12.89
CA ALA A 289 -16.53 13.67 11.94
C ALA A 289 -17.52 13.46 10.76
N GLY A 290 -18.20 12.32 10.69
CA GLY A 290 -19.14 11.96 9.63
C GLY A 290 -18.49 11.64 8.27
N THR A 291 -17.40 12.32 7.94
CA THR A 291 -16.63 12.16 6.70
C THR A 291 -15.14 12.11 7.02
N VAL A 292 -14.42 11.22 6.34
CA VAL A 292 -12.95 11.16 6.31
C VAL A 292 -12.50 11.60 4.92
N VAL A 293 -11.54 12.52 4.88
CA VAL A 293 -10.97 13.08 3.65
C VAL A 293 -9.56 12.55 3.47
N VAL A 294 -9.29 11.94 2.33
CA VAL A 294 -7.96 11.48 1.92
C VAL A 294 -7.53 12.30 0.71
N GLN A 295 -6.49 13.11 0.86
CA GLN A 295 -5.90 13.91 -0.21
C GLN A 295 -4.59 13.26 -0.66
N HIS A 296 -4.32 13.25 -1.97
CA HIS A 296 -3.07 12.77 -2.53
C HIS A 296 -2.40 13.90 -3.30
N ILE A 297 -1.17 14.26 -2.92
CA ILE A 297 -0.41 15.25 -3.67
C ILE A 297 0.31 14.52 -4.82
N ILE A 298 -0.08 14.82 -6.05
CA ILE A 298 0.34 14.13 -7.27
C ILE A 298 1.17 15.08 -8.14
N THR A 299 2.43 14.75 -8.40
CA THR A 299 3.24 15.54 -9.34
C THR A 299 2.90 15.13 -10.78
N ALA A 300 2.41 16.08 -11.58
CA ALA A 300 2.02 15.85 -12.97
C ALA A 300 3.19 15.32 -13.82
N GLY A 301 2.92 14.39 -14.73
CA GLY A 301 3.93 13.83 -15.63
C GLY A 301 4.91 12.85 -14.97
N THR A 302 4.65 12.43 -13.74
CA THR A 302 5.54 11.51 -12.99
C THR A 302 4.86 10.15 -12.72
N ILE A 303 5.62 9.24 -12.11
CA ILE A 303 5.17 7.90 -11.72
C ILE A 303 4.03 7.90 -10.69
N ASP A 304 3.74 9.03 -10.02
CA ASP A 304 2.65 9.12 -9.04
C ASP A 304 1.30 8.63 -9.59
N LYS A 305 0.98 8.99 -10.84
CA LYS A 305 -0.26 8.56 -11.50
C LYS A 305 -0.29 7.05 -11.74
N ASP A 306 0.85 6.45 -12.07
CA ASP A 306 0.96 5.00 -12.25
C ASP A 306 0.76 4.26 -10.92
N VAL A 307 1.26 4.83 -9.82
CA VAL A 307 1.08 4.29 -8.47
C VAL A 307 -0.40 4.31 -8.08
N MET A 308 -1.08 5.45 -8.26
CA MET A 308 -2.52 5.58 -7.96
C MET A 308 -3.36 4.60 -8.80
N LYS A 309 -3.07 4.49 -10.09
CA LYS A 309 -3.72 3.51 -10.98
C LYS A 309 -3.43 2.08 -10.54
N GLY A 310 -2.20 1.79 -10.14
CA GLY A 310 -1.78 0.49 -9.62
C GLY A 310 -2.53 0.09 -8.35
N LEU A 311 -2.63 1.00 -7.38
CA LEU A 311 -3.39 0.81 -6.15
C LEU A 311 -4.88 0.53 -6.44
N LYS A 312 -5.50 1.33 -7.31
CA LYS A 312 -6.90 1.13 -7.72
C LYS A 312 -7.14 -0.24 -8.36
N ASN A 313 -6.25 -0.67 -9.26
CA ASN A 313 -6.37 -1.97 -9.93
C ASN A 313 -6.21 -3.14 -8.94
N LYS A 314 -5.28 -3.02 -7.98
CA LYS A 314 -5.09 -4.02 -6.92
C LYS A 314 -6.35 -4.11 -6.05
N ASP A 315 -6.93 -2.97 -5.66
CA ASP A 315 -8.15 -2.92 -4.85
C ASP A 315 -9.35 -3.53 -5.56
N MET A 316 -9.52 -3.24 -6.87
CA MET A 316 -10.56 -3.86 -7.68
C MET A 316 -10.44 -5.38 -7.72
N THR A 317 -9.23 -5.91 -7.89
CA THR A 317 -8.98 -7.36 -7.91
C THR A 317 -9.32 -7.99 -6.57
N GLN A 318 -8.91 -7.36 -5.47
CA GLN A 318 -9.23 -7.80 -4.12
C GLN A 318 -10.73 -7.78 -3.83
N ASN A 319 -11.43 -6.71 -4.23
CA ASN A 319 -12.87 -6.59 -4.03
C ASN A 319 -13.66 -7.64 -4.82
N ARG A 320 -13.21 -8.02 -6.01
CA ARG A 320 -13.80 -9.14 -6.77
C ARG A 320 -13.65 -10.46 -6.04
N LEU A 321 -12.47 -10.77 -5.53
CA LEU A 321 -12.23 -11.95 -4.72
C LEU A 321 -13.15 -11.98 -3.50
N ILE A 322 -13.18 -10.89 -2.72
CA ILE A 322 -14.05 -10.72 -1.53
C ILE A 322 -15.53 -10.95 -1.88
N ALA A 323 -16.00 -10.38 -3.00
CA ALA A 323 -17.37 -10.53 -3.44
C ALA A 323 -17.70 -11.97 -3.89
N ALA A 324 -16.77 -12.63 -4.59
CA ALA A 324 -16.95 -13.99 -5.09
C ALA A 324 -17.02 -15.03 -3.97
N VAL A 325 -16.23 -14.84 -2.91
CA VAL A 325 -16.18 -15.73 -1.73
C VAL A 325 -17.04 -15.22 -0.57
N LYS A 326 -17.93 -14.25 -0.82
CA LYS A 326 -18.85 -13.74 0.21
C LYS A 326 -19.69 -14.92 0.69
N ALA A 327 -19.72 -15.12 2.01
CA ALA A 327 -20.52 -16.16 2.59
C ALA A 327 -21.98 -15.95 2.15
N ARG A 328 -22.49 -16.85 1.32
CA ARG A 328 -23.94 -17.02 1.14
C ARG A 328 -24.44 -17.61 2.45
N VAL A 329 -24.60 -16.77 3.47
CA VAL A 329 -25.34 -17.13 4.68
C VAL A 329 -26.81 -17.20 4.25
N THR A 330 -27.14 -18.24 3.49
CA THR A 330 -28.51 -18.74 3.43
C THR A 330 -28.86 -19.03 4.87
N HIS A 331 -29.76 -18.22 5.42
CA HIS A 331 -30.33 -18.45 6.73
C HIS A 331 -30.84 -19.90 6.71
N GLY A 332 -30.15 -20.78 7.44
CA GLY A 332 -30.63 -22.12 7.68
C GLY A 332 -32.01 -21.99 8.31
N ARG A 333 -32.98 -22.70 7.74
CA ARG A 333 -34.31 -22.87 8.31
C ARG A 333 -34.25 -23.44 9.72
#